data_AF-A0A0P0YWR5-F1
#
_entry.id   AF-A0A0P0YWR5-F1
#
_cell.length_a   1.000
_cell.length_b   1.000
_cell.length_c   1.000
_cell.angle_alpha   90.00
_cell.angle_beta   90.00
_cell.angle_gamma   90.00
#
_symmetry.space_group_name_H-M   'P 1'
#
loop_
_entity.id
_entity.type
_entity.pdbx_description
1 polymer ?
#
loop_
_entity_poly.entity_id
_entity_poly.type
_entity_poly.pdbx_seq_one_letter_code
_entity_poly.pdbx_strand_id
1 'polypeptide(L)' 'MPQGDKSKYTDKQERKAEHIAEGYEDKGLSEKEAERRAWATVNKQDGGGNKPGGSGRGKRAP' A
#
# COMPACT_ATOMS: atom_id res chain seq x y z
N MET A 1 10.48 0.18 3.91
CA MET A 1 9.14 -0.20 3.39
C MET A 1 8.52 -1.19 4.37
N PRO A 2 7.18 -1.31 4.48
CA PRO A 2 6.59 -2.32 5.35
C PRO A 2 7.20 -3.68 5.00
N GLN A 3 7.72 -4.39 6.00
CA GLN A 3 8.47 -5.65 5.86
C GLN A 3 7.59 -6.85 5.42
N GLY A 4 6.43 -6.60 4.81
CA GLY A 4 5.54 -7.64 4.33
C GLY A 4 5.93 -8.07 2.92
N ASP A 5 5.84 -9.37 2.66
CA ASP A 5 5.93 -9.91 1.31
C ASP A 5 4.84 -9.28 0.41
N LYS A 6 5.27 -8.58 -0.65
CA LYS A 6 4.36 -7.94 -1.63
C LYS A 6 3.45 -8.98 -2.28
N SER A 7 3.82 -10.27 -2.30
CA SER A 7 2.97 -11.38 -2.77
C SER A 7 1.63 -11.50 -2.03
N LYS A 8 1.53 -10.92 -0.83
CA LYS A 8 0.30 -10.91 -0.01
C LYS A 8 -0.65 -9.76 -0.33
N TYR A 9 -0.29 -8.86 -1.24
CA TYR A 9 -1.13 -7.74 -1.65
C TYR A 9 -1.90 -8.07 -2.92
N THR A 10 -3.14 -7.58 -2.99
CA THR A 10 -3.95 -7.73 -4.20
C THR A 10 -3.57 -6.70 -5.25
N ASP A 11 -3.85 -6.99 -6.51
CA ASP A 11 -3.61 -6.09 -7.63
C ASP A 11 -4.43 -4.78 -7.51
N LYS A 12 -5.50 -4.79 -6.70
CA LYS A 12 -6.25 -3.58 -6.32
C LYS A 12 -5.46 -2.69 -5.34
N GLN A 13 -4.71 -3.30 -4.41
CA GLN A 13 -3.86 -2.57 -3.47
C GLN A 13 -2.63 -1.99 -4.15
N GLU A 14 -2.04 -2.72 -5.09
CA GLU A 14 -0.93 -2.25 -5.93
C GLU A 14 -1.33 -1.01 -6.71
N ARG A 15 -2.41 -1.06 -7.52
CA ARG A 15 -2.91 0.11 -8.26
C ARG A 15 -3.25 1.31 -7.38
N LYS A 16 -3.77 1.06 -6.18
CA LYS A 16 -4.07 2.12 -5.21
C LYS A 16 -2.79 2.76 -4.67
N ALA A 17 -1.76 1.96 -4.40
CA ALA A 17 -0.46 2.48 -3.99
C ALA A 17 0.18 3.29 -5.13
N GLU A 18 0.16 2.79 -6.36
CA GLU A 18 0.68 3.51 -7.53
C GLU A 18 0.02 4.89 -7.70
N HIS A 19 -1.32 4.95 -7.65
CA HIS A 19 -2.04 6.23 -7.77
C HIS A 19 -1.73 7.21 -6.62
N ILE A 20 -1.52 6.72 -5.40
CA ILE A 20 -1.13 7.57 -4.28
C ILE A 20 0.33 8.05 -4.43
N ALA A 21 1.20 7.19 -4.96
CA ALA A 21 2.61 7.51 -5.20
C ALA A 21 2.73 8.60 -6.26
N GLU A 22 2.01 8.49 -7.38
CA GLU A 22 1.91 9.53 -8.42
C GLU A 22 1.59 10.90 -7.81
N GLY A 23 0.56 10.99 -6.95
CA GLY A 23 0.21 12.24 -6.27
C GLY A 23 1.25 12.76 -5.27
N TYR A 24 2.21 11.95 -4.83
CA TYR A 24 3.36 12.38 -4.02
C TYR A 24 4.55 12.79 -4.91
N GLU A 25 4.77 12.10 -6.03
CA GLU A 25 5.77 12.48 -7.03
C GLU A 25 5.45 13.85 -7.64
N ASP A 26 4.17 14.10 -7.95
CA ASP A 26 3.67 15.40 -8.39
C ASP A 26 3.94 16.53 -7.36
N LYS A 27 4.04 16.16 -6.07
CA LYS A 27 4.40 17.08 -4.98
C LYS A 27 5.90 17.24 -4.79
N GLY A 28 6.71 16.66 -5.67
CA GLY A 28 8.18 16.75 -5.67
C GLY A 28 8.89 15.74 -4.76
N LEU A 29 8.20 14.69 -4.29
CA LEU A 29 8.87 13.60 -3.58
C LEU A 29 9.59 12.68 -4.56
N SER A 30 10.71 12.09 -4.15
CA SER A 30 11.33 11.04 -4.95
C SER A 30 10.44 9.80 -4.98
N GLU A 31 10.47 9.08 -6.11
CA GLU A 31 9.72 7.83 -6.33
C GLU A 31 9.78 6.89 -5.12
N LYS A 32 10.98 6.63 -4.60
CA LYS A 32 11.19 5.74 -3.43
C LYS A 32 10.48 6.22 -2.16
N GLU A 33 10.36 7.53 -1.96
CA GLU A 33 9.66 8.12 -0.81
C GLU A 33 8.14 8.16 -1.06
N ALA A 34 7.73 8.50 -2.28
CA ALA A 34 6.34 8.47 -2.72
C ALA A 34 5.74 7.05 -2.59
N GLU A 35 6.42 6.03 -3.13
CA GLU A 35 6.03 4.62 -3.04
C GLU A 35 5.92 4.16 -1.58
N ARG A 36 6.88 4.57 -0.73
CA ARG A 36 6.86 4.25 0.70
C ARG A 36 5.63 4.83 1.41
N ARG A 37 5.31 6.11 1.15
CA ARG A 37 4.15 6.79 1.73
C ARG A 37 2.84 6.22 1.20
N ALA A 38 2.82 5.85 -0.06
CA ALA A 38 1.68 5.20 -0.68
C ALA A 38 1.37 3.84 -0.04
N TRP A 39 2.35 2.96 0.07
CA TRP A 39 2.17 1.65 0.73
C TRP A 39 1.80 1.78 2.21
N ALA A 40 2.35 2.77 2.92
CA ALA A 40 1.94 3.06 4.29
C ALA A 40 0.47 3.48 4.38
N THR A 41 0.00 4.28 3.41
CA THR A 41 -1.41 4.71 3.33
C THR A 41 -2.34 3.53 3.04
N VAL A 42 -2.00 2.67 2.07
CA VAL A 42 -2.76 1.46 1.77
C VAL A 42 -2.81 0.53 2.99
N ASN A 43 -1.68 0.31 3.67
CA ASN A 43 -1.64 -0.51 4.88
C ASN A 43 -2.47 0.06 6.04
N LYS A 44 -2.48 1.38 6.20
CA LYS A 44 -3.31 2.02 7.22
C LYS A 44 -4.81 1.83 6.94
N GLN A 45 -5.20 1.83 5.66
CA GLN A 45 -6.60 1.70 5.26
C GLN A 45 -7.08 0.24 5.27
N ASP A 46 -6.26 -0.69 4.80
CA ASP A 46 -6.65 -2.09 4.61
C ASP A 46 -6.15 -3.02 5.72
N GLY A 47 -5.30 -2.53 6.64
CA GLY A 47 -4.68 -3.34 7.69
C GLY A 47 -3.55 -4.27 7.21
N GLY A 48 -3.17 -4.19 5.93
CA GLY A 48 -2.12 -5.00 5.31
C GLY A 48 -2.55 -5.66 4.00
N GLY A 49 -1.80 -6.66 3.56
CA GLY A 49 -2.11 -7.40 2.33
C GLY A 49 -3.41 -8.21 2.43
N ASN A 50 -4.23 -8.16 1.37
CA ASN A 50 -5.56 -8.81 1.32
C ASN A 50 -5.57 -10.22 0.71
N LYS A 51 -4.47 -10.68 0.10
CA LYS A 51 -4.36 -12.06 -0.40
C LYS A 51 -4.29 -13.06 0.77
N PRO A 52 -4.53 -14.36 0.54
CA PRO A 52 -4.42 -15.39 1.57
C PRO A 52 -3.05 -15.37 2.28
N GLY A 53 -3.10 -15.36 3.62
CA GLY A 53 -1.91 -15.22 4.47
C GLY A 53 -1.40 -13.79 4.63
N GLY A 54 -2.12 -12.78 4.12
CA GLY A 54 -1.85 -11.36 4.38
C GLY A 54 -2.59 -10.84 5.62
N SER A 55 -2.03 -9.81 6.27
CA SER A 55 -2.51 -9.27 7.54
C SER A 55 -3.76 -8.38 7.44
N GLY A 56 -4.14 -7.93 6.24
CA GLY A 56 -5.36 -7.14 6.02
C GLY A 56 -6.63 -7.99 5.86
N ARG A 57 -6.47 -9.29 5.58
CA ARG A 57 -7.61 -10.18 5.36
C ARG A 57 -8.40 -10.39 6.66
N GLY A 58 -9.67 -9.96 6.66
CA GLY A 58 -10.56 -10.03 7.83
C GLY A 58 -10.50 -8.81 8.75
N LYS A 59 -9.57 -7.88 8.53
CA LYS A 59 -9.49 -6.58 9.21
C LYS A 59 -10.21 -5.54 8.35
N ARG A 60 -11.54 -5.55 8.34
CA ARG A 60 -12.26 -4.32 7.92
C ARG A 60 -12.07 -3.32 9.04
N ALA A 61 -11.46 -2.16 8.72
CA ALA A 61 -11.58 -1.00 9.59
C ALA A 61 -13.09 -0.72 9.79
N PRO A 62 -13.55 -0.38 11.02
CA PRO A 62 -14.94 -0.02 11.26
C PRO A 62 -15.38 1.17 10.40
#